data_AF-A0A3C0RCC1-F1
#
_entry.id   AF-A0A3C0RCC1-F1
#
_cell.length_a   1.000
_cell.length_b   1.000
_cell.length_c   1.000
_cell.angle_alpha   90.00
_cell.angle_beta   90.00
_cell.angle_gamma   90.00
#
_symmetry.space_group_name_H-M   'P 1'
#
loop_
_entity.id
_entity.type
_entity.pdbx_description
1 polymer ?
#
loop_
_entity_poly.entity_id
_entity_poly.type
_entity_poly.pdbx_seq_one_letter_code
_entity_poly.pdbx_strand_id
1 'polypeptide(L)'
;EMIAHGYAEDNKDVALKAIQAGSMMDMETQAMVNHIPALVKEGKVSMALLDEAVGKILYYKFKLGLFEDPYRFSDEAREKANIFTDEHRAIARKAARESIVLLKNDNHVLPLQPTQRIA
;
A
#
# COMPACT_ATOMS: atom_id res chain seq x y z
N GLU A 1 -0.81 -3.61 16.10
CA GLU A 1 -2.02 -3.62 16.96
C GLU A 1 -2.50 -4.97 17.51
N MET A 2 -1.97 -6.13 17.12
CA MET A 2 -2.48 -7.43 17.65
C MET A 2 -2.38 -7.56 19.19
N ILE A 3 -1.35 -6.95 19.79
CA ILE A 3 -1.19 -6.88 21.26
C ILE A 3 -2.22 -5.92 21.87
N ALA A 4 -2.36 -4.72 21.31
CA ALA A 4 -3.32 -3.71 21.78
C ALA A 4 -4.78 -4.20 21.68
N HIS A 5 -5.10 -5.01 20.67
CA HIS A 5 -6.39 -5.68 20.53
C HIS A 5 -6.56 -6.91 21.43
N GLY A 6 -5.54 -7.29 22.21
CA GLY A 6 -5.59 -8.46 23.10
C GLY A 6 -5.59 -9.81 22.39
N TYR A 7 -5.21 -9.87 21.11
CA TYR A 7 -5.16 -11.11 20.34
C TYR A 7 -3.81 -11.83 20.49
N ALA A 8 -2.73 -11.11 20.76
CA ALA A 8 -1.39 -11.67 20.96
C ALA A 8 -0.78 -11.19 22.28
N GLU A 9 0.01 -12.04 22.93
CA GLU A 9 0.62 -11.73 24.23
C GLU A 9 1.90 -10.88 24.10
N ASP A 10 2.70 -11.12 23.06
CA ASP A 10 3.95 -10.42 22.80
C ASP A 10 4.30 -10.45 21.30
N ASN A 11 5.44 -9.85 20.92
CA ASN A 11 5.88 -9.81 19.52
C ASN A 11 6.23 -11.19 18.95
N LYS A 12 6.58 -12.18 19.77
CA LYS A 12 6.87 -13.54 19.30
C LYS A 12 5.58 -14.25 18.92
N ASP A 13 4.54 -14.10 19.73
CA ASP A 13 3.20 -14.60 19.44
C ASP A 13 2.58 -13.88 18.23
N VAL A 14 2.81 -12.56 18.09
CA VAL A 14 2.47 -11.82 16.87
C VAL A 14 3.14 -12.43 15.64
N ALA A 15 4.45 -12.64 15.66
CA ALA A 15 5.19 -13.18 14.52
C ALA A 15 4.67 -14.56 14.12
N LEU A 16 4.41 -15.43 15.10
CA LEU A 16 3.87 -16.78 14.89
C LEU A 16 2.48 -16.74 14.25
N LYS A 17 1.55 -16.00 14.84
CA LYS A 17 0.18 -15.89 14.35
C LYS A 17 0.12 -15.24 12.98
N ALA A 18 0.92 -14.20 12.75
CA ALA A 18 0.94 -13.47 11.49
C ALA A 18 1.44 -14.33 10.32
N ILE A 19 2.56 -15.06 10.49
CA ILE A 19 3.08 -15.90 9.41
C ILE A 19 2.17 -17.10 9.11
N GLN A 20 1.56 -17.69 10.14
CA GLN A 20 0.58 -18.78 9.98
C GLN A 20 -0.70 -18.32 9.30
N ALA A 21 -1.10 -17.06 9.49
CA ALA A 21 -2.22 -16.44 8.79
C ALA A 21 -1.89 -15.99 7.36
N GLY A 22 -0.64 -16.18 6.90
CA GLY A 22 -0.20 -15.82 5.55
C GLY A 22 0.28 -14.38 5.39
N SER A 23 0.49 -13.64 6.49
CA SER A 23 1.18 -12.35 6.42
C SER A 23 2.68 -12.59 6.26
N MET A 24 3.26 -12.07 5.19
CA MET A 24 4.65 -12.35 4.80
C MET A 24 5.58 -11.17 5.05
N MET A 25 5.03 -10.00 5.34
CA MET A 25 5.77 -8.74 5.45
C MET A 25 5.38 -8.03 6.73
N ASP A 26 6.43 -7.66 7.48
CA ASP A 26 6.33 -6.84 8.66
C ASP A 26 6.51 -5.38 8.26
N MET A 27 5.49 -4.55 8.48
CA MET A 27 5.58 -3.11 8.28
C MET A 27 5.89 -2.44 9.62
N GLU A 28 7.19 -2.20 9.83
CA GLU A 28 7.79 -1.43 10.93
C GLU A 28 7.93 -2.16 12.29
N THR A 29 7.03 -3.07 12.67
CA THR A 29 6.98 -3.63 14.05
C THR A 29 8.21 -4.45 14.48
N GLN A 30 9.02 -4.94 13.53
CA GLN A 30 10.18 -5.80 13.73
C GLN A 30 9.90 -7.15 14.42
N ALA A 31 8.63 -7.53 14.62
CA ALA A 31 8.26 -8.79 15.24
C ALA A 31 8.80 -10.00 14.45
N MET A 32 8.68 -9.98 13.12
CA MET A 32 9.08 -11.12 12.29
C MET A 32 10.60 -11.31 12.27
N VAL A 33 11.36 -10.23 12.02
CA VAL A 33 12.83 -10.30 11.93
C VAL A 33 13.45 -10.76 13.25
N ASN A 34 12.87 -10.38 14.39
CA ASN A 34 13.39 -10.72 15.71
C ASN A 34 12.99 -12.13 16.19
N HIS A 35 11.87 -12.68 15.72
CA HIS A 35 11.31 -13.91 16.32
C HIS A 35 11.18 -15.12 15.39
N ILE A 36 11.07 -14.93 14.07
CA ILE A 36 10.96 -16.06 13.12
C ILE A 36 12.13 -17.06 13.24
N PRO A 37 13.41 -16.64 13.36
CA PRO A 37 14.52 -17.60 13.50
C PRO A 37 14.38 -18.51 14.73
N ALA A 38 13.88 -17.99 15.85
CA ALA A 38 13.63 -18.79 17.05
C ALA A 38 12.43 -19.72 16.85
N LEU A 39 11.33 -19.22 16.27
CA LEU A 39 10.13 -20.01 16.00
C LEU A 39 10.38 -21.18 15.04
N VAL A 40 11.28 -21.02 14.07
CA VAL A 40 11.74 -22.11 13.20
C VAL A 40 12.56 -23.15 13.97
N LYS A 41 13.52 -22.71 14.79
CA LYS A 41 14.31 -23.61 15.64
C LYS A 41 13.45 -24.39 16.64
N GLU A 42 12.38 -23.77 17.13
CA GLU A 42 11.38 -24.38 18.01
C GLU A 42 10.39 -25.30 17.26
N GLY A 43 10.44 -25.36 15.92
CA GLY A 43 9.52 -26.15 15.11
C GLY A 43 8.09 -25.59 15.05
N LYS A 44 7.86 -24.38 15.57
CA LYS A 44 6.54 -23.70 15.53
C LYS A 44 6.23 -23.10 14.16
N VAL A 45 7.27 -22.77 13.39
CA VAL A 45 7.19 -22.35 11.99
C VAL A 45 8.00 -23.34 11.16
N SER A 46 7.40 -23.92 10.12
CA SER A 46 8.12 -24.83 9.22
C SER A 46 8.99 -24.04 8.24
N MET A 47 10.11 -24.63 7.82
CA MET A 47 10.93 -24.07 6.74
C MET A 47 10.13 -23.92 5.45
N ALA A 48 9.24 -24.87 5.13
CA ALA A 48 8.38 -24.80 3.95
C ALA A 48 7.46 -23.56 3.97
N LEU A 49 6.87 -23.22 5.13
CA LEU A 49 6.05 -22.01 5.27
C LEU A 49 6.88 -20.74 5.10
N LEU A 50 8.10 -20.72 5.68
CA LEU A 50 9.01 -19.60 5.52
C LEU A 50 9.45 -19.42 4.06
N ASP A 51 9.82 -20.51 3.38
CA ASP A 51 10.23 -20.51 1.98
C ASP A 51 9.10 -20.05 1.07
N GLU A 52 7.86 -20.45 1.34
CA GLU A 52 6.68 -19.97 0.61
C GLU A 52 6.49 -18.45 0.79
N ALA A 53 6.59 -17.95 2.02
CA ALA A 53 6.45 -16.52 2.32
C ALA A 53 7.55 -15.68 1.64
N VAL A 54 8.80 -16.13 1.72
CA VAL A 54 9.94 -15.51 1.03
C VAL A 54 9.76 -15.56 -0.48
N GLY A 55 9.38 -16.72 -1.02
CA GLY A 55 9.17 -16.94 -2.45
C GLY A 55 8.16 -15.98 -3.05
N LYS A 56 7.06 -15.68 -2.36
CA LYS A 56 6.07 -14.68 -2.79
C LYS A 56 6.65 -13.27 -2.87
N ILE A 57 7.47 -12.85 -1.89
CA ILE A 57 8.15 -11.55 -1.93
C ILE A 57 9.12 -11.48 -3.12
N LEU A 58 9.93 -12.52 -3.32
CA LEU A 58 10.87 -12.58 -4.43
C LEU A 58 10.15 -12.61 -5.78
N TYR A 59 9.04 -13.33 -5.89
CA TYR A 59 8.20 -13.35 -7.09
C TYR A 59 7.74 -11.94 -7.49
N TYR A 60 7.28 -11.13 -6.54
CA TYR A 60 6.87 -9.75 -6.85
C TYR A 60 8.05 -8.87 -7.25
N LYS A 61 9.22 -9.03 -6.62
CA LYS A 61 10.44 -8.33 -7.06
C LYS A 61 10.84 -8.70 -8.48
N PHE A 62 10.72 -9.98 -8.85
CA PHE A 62 10.95 -10.47 -10.21
C PHE A 62 9.93 -9.91 -11.19
N LYS A 63 8.64 -9.93 -10.84
CA LYS A 63 7.56 -9.36 -11.67
C LYS A 63 7.75 -7.86 -11.92
N LEU A 64 8.31 -7.13 -10.95
CA LEU A 64 8.65 -5.72 -11.08
C LEU A 64 9.93 -5.48 -11.91
N GLY A 65 10.67 -6.53 -12.26
CA GLY A 65 11.93 -6.44 -12.99
C GLY A 65 13.10 -5.90 -12.15
N LEU A 66 13.01 -6.02 -10.82
CA LEU A 66 14.01 -5.47 -9.89
C LEU A 66 15.27 -6.33 -9.77
N PHE A 67 15.25 -7.56 -10.31
CA PHE A 67 16.44 -8.40 -10.39
C PHE A 67 17.31 -8.02 -11.58
N GLU A 68 16.71 -7.54 -12.67
CA GLU A 68 17.41 -7.05 -13.86
C GLU A 68 17.91 -5.62 -13.66
N ASP A 69 17.06 -4.76 -13.09
CA ASP A 69 17.39 -3.38 -12.76
C ASP A 69 16.77 -2.98 -11.42
N PRO A 70 17.55 -2.97 -10.32
CA PRO A 70 17.05 -2.58 -9.01
C PRO A 70 16.66 -1.11 -8.92
N TYR A 71 17.10 -0.27 -9.86
CA TYR A 71 16.81 1.17 -9.92
C TYR A 71 15.85 1.53 -11.05
N ARG A 72 15.17 0.55 -11.67
CA ARG A 72 14.24 0.74 -12.78
C ARG A 72 13.27 1.91 -12.60
N PHE A 73 12.82 2.10 -11.37
CA PHE A 73 11.86 3.15 -11.01
C PHE A 73 12.48 4.32 -10.23
N SER A 74 13.80 4.42 -10.13
CA SER A 74 14.51 5.48 -9.43
C SER A 74 15.32 6.33 -10.43
N ASP A 75 14.62 7.21 -11.15
CA ASP A 75 15.19 8.08 -12.19
C ASP A 75 14.76 9.52 -11.94
N GLU A 76 15.72 10.37 -11.59
CA GLU A 76 15.51 11.79 -11.27
C GLU A 76 15.02 12.61 -12.47
N ALA A 77 15.49 12.29 -13.68
CA ALA A 77 15.04 12.98 -14.90
C ALA A 77 13.57 12.64 -15.20
N ARG A 78 13.22 11.35 -15.06
CA ARG A 78 11.84 10.90 -15.19
C ARG A 78 10.93 11.50 -14.12
N GLU A 79 11.40 11.62 -12.89
CA GLU A 79 10.67 12.28 -11.80
C GLU A 79 10.34 13.73 -12.17
N LYS A 80 11.37 14.53 -12.49
CA LYS A 80 11.22 15.95 -12.86
C LYS A 80 10.29 16.16 -14.06
N ALA A 81 10.31 15.24 -15.02
CA ALA A 81 9.47 15.32 -16.22
C ALA A 81 7.99 15.00 -15.97
N ASN A 82 7.66 14.20 -14.94
CA ASN A 82 6.31 13.64 -14.75
C ASN A 82 5.55 14.19 -13.54
N ILE A 83 6.22 14.86 -12.61
CA ILE A 83 5.55 15.48 -11.46
C ILE A 83 4.82 16.76 -11.88
N PHE A 84 3.56 16.90 -11.45
CA PHE A 84 2.73 18.10 -11.64
C PHE A 84 2.57 18.60 -13.09
N THR A 85 2.67 17.72 -14.09
CA THR A 85 2.49 18.09 -15.51
C THR A 85 1.07 18.59 -15.82
N ASP A 86 0.94 19.42 -16.86
CA ASP A 86 -0.35 19.94 -17.33
C ASP A 86 -1.32 18.80 -17.71
N GLU A 87 -0.80 17.74 -18.31
CA GLU A 87 -1.55 16.54 -18.68
C GLU A 87 -2.12 15.83 -17.44
N HIS A 88 -1.28 15.55 -16.43
CA HIS A 88 -1.74 14.94 -15.18
C HIS A 88 -2.78 15.81 -14.48
N ARG A 89 -2.60 17.14 -14.47
CA ARG A 89 -3.60 18.07 -13.89
C ARG A 89 -4.90 18.07 -14.68
N ALA A 90 -4.86 17.97 -16.00
CA ALA A 90 -6.06 17.87 -16.83
C ALA A 90 -6.84 16.58 -16.53
N ILE A 91 -6.16 15.44 -16.42
CA ILE A 91 -6.76 14.16 -16.04
C ILE A 91 -7.35 14.24 -14.63
N ALA A 92 -6.61 14.77 -13.66
CA ALA A 92 -7.09 14.95 -12.29
C ALA A 92 -8.35 15.83 -12.23
N ARG A 93 -8.37 16.93 -12.99
CA ARG A 93 -9.54 17.83 -13.08
C ARG A 93 -10.75 17.12 -13.70
N LYS A 94 -10.54 16.25 -14.68
CA LYS A 94 -11.61 15.43 -15.27
C LYS A 94 -12.16 14.44 -14.23
N ALA A 95 -11.28 13.68 -13.58
CA ALA A 95 -11.68 12.71 -12.56
C ALA A 95 -12.46 13.38 -11.41
N ALA A 96 -12.03 14.57 -10.97
CA ALA A 96 -12.73 15.34 -9.96
C ALA A 96 -14.14 15.75 -10.41
N ARG A 97 -14.30 16.24 -11.65
CA ARG A 97 -15.62 16.62 -12.20
C ARG A 97 -16.58 15.43 -12.28
N GLU A 98 -16.08 14.26 -12.66
CA GLU A 98 -16.88 13.03 -12.76
C GLU A 98 -17.21 12.42 -11.39
N SER A 99 -16.46 12.78 -10.34
CA SER A 99 -16.66 12.28 -8.97
C SER A 99 -17.64 13.11 -8.13
N ILE A 100 -18.05 14.30 -8.59
CA ILE A 100 -18.94 15.19 -7.84
C ILE A 100 -20.39 14.72 -7.99
N VAL A 101 -21.08 14.50 -6.88
CA VAL A 101 -22.50 14.12 -6.85
C VAL A 101 -23.36 15.32 -6.43
N LEU A 102 -24.27 15.74 -7.30
CA LEU A 102 -25.28 16.75 -7.00
C LEU A 102 -26.46 16.11 -6.26
N LEU A 103 -26.53 16.31 -4.94
CA LEU A 103 -27.60 15.71 -4.13
C LEU A 103 -28.95 16.41 -4.28
N LYS A 104 -28.94 17.72 -4.58
CA LYS A 104 -30.15 18.55 -4.64
C LYS A 104 -29.94 19.76 -5.56
N ASN A 105 -30.94 20.08 -6.38
CA ASN A 105 -30.95 21.26 -7.26
C ASN A 105 -32.37 21.81 -7.43
N ASP A 106 -32.94 22.36 -6.36
CA ASP A 106 -34.27 22.97 -6.40
C ASP A 106 -34.26 24.22 -7.27
N ASN A 107 -35.38 24.49 -7.97
CA ASN A 107 -35.58 25.69 -8.79
C ASN A 107 -34.50 25.93 -9.85
N HIS A 108 -33.78 24.88 -10.27
CA HIS A 108 -32.72 24.97 -11.29
C HIS A 108 -31.65 26.03 -10.98
N VAL A 109 -31.25 26.16 -9.70
CA VAL A 109 -30.23 27.14 -9.27
C VAL A 109 -28.88 26.90 -9.95
N LEU A 110 -28.52 25.65 -10.23
CA LEU A 110 -27.31 25.29 -10.98
C LEU A 110 -27.63 24.89 -12.43
N PRO A 111 -26.75 25.21 -13.41
CA PRO A 111 -25.46 25.90 -13.25
C PRO A 111 -25.58 27.43 -13.12
N LEU A 112 -24.66 28.04 -12.35
CA LEU A 112 -24.59 29.50 -12.20
C LEU A 112 -24.14 30.19 -13.49
N GLN A 113 -24.59 31.43 -13.69
CA GLN A 113 -24.15 32.25 -14.82
C GLN A 113 -22.74 32.81 -14.58
N PRO A 114 -21.85 32.86 -15.58
CA PRO A 114 -20.47 33.33 -15.41
C PRO A 114 -20.34 34.76 -14.87
N THR A 115 -21.33 35.62 -15.11
CA THR A 115 -21.35 37.03 -14.69
C THR A 115 -22.11 37.27 -13.38
N GLN A 116 -22.63 36.22 -12.75
CA GLN A 116 -23.36 36.34 -11.49
C GLN A 116 -22.40 36.71 -10.37
N ARG A 117 -22.76 37.70 -9.55
CA ARG A 117 -21.97 38.05 -8.36
C ARG A 117 -22.13 36.95 -7.30
N ILE A 118 -21.04 36.25 -7.03
CA ILE A 118 -20.95 35.23 -5.97
C ILE A 118 -20.47 35.96 -4.70
N ALA A 119 -21.17 35.77 -3.58
CA ALA A 119 -20.82 36.33 -2.28
C ALA A 119 -19.74 35.50 -1.59
#